data_AF-A0A8J3KVB5-F1
#
_entry.id   AF-A0A8J3KVB5-F1
#
_cell.length_a   1.000
_cell.length_b   1.000
_cell.length_c   1.000
_cell.angle_alpha   90.00
_cell.angle_beta   90.00
_cell.angle_gamma   90.00
#
_symmetry.space_group_name_H-M   'P 1'
#
loop_
_entity.id
_entity.type
_entity.pdbx_description
1 polymer ?
#
loop_
_entity_poly.entity_id
_entity_poly.type
_entity_poly.pdbx_seq_one_letter_code
_entity_poly.pdbx_strand_id
1 'polypeptide(L)'
;MTADVKTVLAAVPDPLVAAGSDAVLSALADAHARRMRAEEEIRLLLAYGRQFVYPHPYTLGELASAAGMSVSGVRTAYGPQDVAKVAAATGLEPVPSEVEES
;
A
#
# COMPACT_ATOMS: atom_id res chain seq x y z
N MET A 1 -6.24 -7.08 -15.48
CA MET A 1 -6.01 -8.53 -15.62
C MET A 1 -6.75 -9.22 -14.49
N THR A 2 -7.83 -9.93 -14.79
CA THR A 2 -8.55 -10.76 -13.81
C THR A 2 -7.66 -11.96 -13.51
N ALA A 3 -7.28 -12.17 -12.25
CA ALA A 3 -6.52 -13.36 -11.89
C ALA A 3 -7.39 -14.60 -12.17
N ASP A 4 -6.96 -15.44 -13.11
CA ASP A 4 -7.59 -16.72 -13.38
C ASP A 4 -7.37 -17.64 -12.17
N VAL A 5 -8.45 -18.27 -11.70
CA VAL A 5 -8.42 -19.25 -10.59
C VAL A 5 -7.40 -20.35 -10.90
N LYS A 6 -7.25 -20.72 -12.18
CA LYS A 6 -6.24 -21.69 -12.61
C LYS A 6 -4.80 -21.21 -12.36
N THR A 7 -4.54 -19.91 -12.52
CA THR A 7 -3.23 -19.29 -12.22
C THR A 7 -2.97 -19.23 -10.71
N VAL A 8 -4.01 -19.00 -9.91
CA VAL A 8 -3.90 -19.02 -8.44
C VAL A 8 -3.58 -20.44 -7.95
N LEU A 9 -4.23 -21.45 -8.52
CA LEU A 9 -4.00 -22.86 -8.18
C LEU A 9 -2.66 -23.39 -8.71
N ALA A 10 -2.12 -22.85 -9.81
CA ALA A 10 -0.80 -23.24 -10.32
C ALA A 10 0.38 -22.67 -9.51
N ALA A 11 0.15 -21.59 -8.73
CA ALA A 11 1.13 -21.08 -7.79
C ALA A 11 1.24 -21.94 -6.50
N VAL A 12 0.33 -22.91 -6.33
CA VAL A 12 0.37 -23.90 -5.27
C VAL A 12 1.29 -25.04 -5.71
N PRO A 13 2.33 -25.41 -4.93
CA PRO A 13 3.14 -26.58 -5.25
C PRO A 13 2.24 -27.83 -5.24
N ASP A 14 2.38 -28.65 -6.28
CA ASP A 14 1.67 -29.91 -6.60
C ASP A 14 0.60 -30.37 -5.56
N PRO A 15 -0.71 -30.32 -5.89
CA PRO A 15 -1.79 -30.66 -4.96
C PRO A 15 -1.73 -32.11 -4.44
N LEU A 16 -0.98 -33.00 -5.09
CA LEU A 16 -0.77 -34.37 -4.61
C LEU A 16 0.37 -34.49 -3.58
N VAL A 17 1.29 -33.51 -3.53
CA VAL A 17 2.39 -33.44 -2.55
C VAL A 17 1.98 -32.62 -1.32
N ALA A 18 0.94 -31.77 -1.44
CA ALA A 18 0.37 -30.96 -0.38
C ALA A 18 -0.57 -31.72 0.59
N ALA A 19 -0.33 -33.00 0.85
CA ALA A 19 -0.93 -33.71 1.98
C ALA A 19 -0.32 -33.30 3.34
N GLY A 20 0.66 -32.38 3.34
CA GLY A 20 1.25 -31.78 4.54
C GLY A 20 1.09 -30.26 4.52
N SER A 21 0.17 -29.76 5.34
CA SER A 21 -0.26 -28.36 5.51
C SER A 21 -1.04 -27.75 4.32
N ASP A 22 -2.19 -27.15 4.63
CA ASP A 22 -3.24 -26.74 3.70
C ASP A 22 -2.74 -25.75 2.63
N ALA A 23 -2.51 -26.29 1.44
CA ALA A 23 -1.98 -25.59 0.28
C ALA A 23 -2.80 -24.34 -0.11
N VAL A 24 -4.13 -24.41 0.06
CA VAL A 24 -5.04 -23.30 -0.23
C VAL A 24 -4.90 -22.22 0.82
N LEU A 25 -4.83 -22.59 2.11
CA LEU A 25 -4.59 -21.62 3.19
C LEU A 25 -3.22 -20.94 3.04
N SER A 26 -2.18 -21.67 2.62
CA SER A 26 -0.87 -21.07 2.33
C SER A 26 -0.96 -20.05 1.20
N ALA A 27 -1.61 -20.39 0.08
CA ALA A 27 -1.78 -19.47 -1.05
C ALA A 27 -2.61 -18.22 -0.67
N LEU A 28 -3.62 -18.39 0.18
CA LEU A 28 -4.40 -17.28 0.73
C LEU A 28 -3.55 -16.38 1.64
N ALA A 29 -2.72 -16.96 2.51
CA ALA A 29 -1.81 -16.20 3.37
C ALA A 29 -0.81 -15.39 2.53
N ASP A 30 -0.26 -15.97 1.46
CA ASP A 30 0.64 -15.29 0.55
C ASP A 30 -0.04 -14.17 -0.26
N ALA A 31 -1.27 -14.41 -0.72
CA ALA A 31 -2.08 -13.38 -1.37
C ALA A 31 -2.37 -12.22 -0.41
N HIS A 32 -2.71 -12.54 0.84
CA HIS A 32 -2.93 -11.54 1.88
C HIS A 32 -1.65 -10.73 2.15
N ALA A 33 -0.50 -11.39 2.31
CA ALA A 33 0.79 -10.71 2.53
C ALA A 33 1.19 -9.82 1.36
N ARG A 34 0.88 -10.21 0.11
CA ARG A 34 1.07 -9.35 -1.07
C ARG A 34 0.16 -8.13 -1.02
N ARG A 35 -1.11 -8.30 -0.66
CA ARG A 35 -2.05 -7.18 -0.51
C ARG A 35 -1.58 -6.19 0.56
N MET A 36 -1.21 -6.67 1.74
CA MET A 36 -0.75 -5.79 2.84
C MET A 36 0.50 -5.00 2.47
N ARG A 37 1.44 -5.62 1.74
CA ARG A 37 2.63 -4.92 1.22
C ARG A 37 2.28 -3.84 0.21
N ALA A 38 1.38 -4.14 -0.74
CA ALA A 38 0.91 -3.15 -1.70
C ALA A 38 0.16 -1.99 -1.01
N GLU A 39 -0.66 -2.28 0.00
CA GLU A 39 -1.32 -1.24 0.79
C GLU A 39 -0.33 -0.36 1.56
N GLU A 40 0.73 -0.94 2.13
CA GLU A 40 1.80 -0.18 2.78
C GLU A 40 2.55 0.70 1.79
N GLU A 41 2.90 0.16 0.62
CA GLU A 41 3.55 0.92 -0.45
C GLU A 41 2.69 2.11 -0.88
N ILE A 42 1.38 1.92 -1.07
CA ILE A 42 0.44 2.99 -1.39
C ILE A 42 0.47 4.07 -0.29
N ARG A 43 0.39 3.70 1.00
CA ARG A 43 0.44 4.69 2.10
C ARG A 43 1.72 5.51 2.10
N LEU A 44 2.88 4.88 1.88
CA LEU A 44 4.16 5.56 1.82
C LEU A 44 4.25 6.51 0.61
N LEU A 45 3.75 6.10 -0.56
CA LEU A 45 3.68 6.95 -1.75
C LEU A 45 2.73 8.14 -1.57
N LEU A 46 1.59 7.94 -0.91
CA LEU A 46 0.67 9.02 -0.56
C LEU A 46 1.33 10.03 0.39
N ALA A 47 2.02 9.55 1.43
CA ALA A 47 2.77 10.41 2.34
C ALA A 47 3.88 11.18 1.62
N TYR A 48 4.66 10.51 0.78
CA TYR A 48 5.70 11.13 -0.05
C TYR A 48 5.14 12.23 -0.95
N GLY A 49 4.10 11.90 -1.72
CA GLY A 49 3.47 12.83 -2.66
C GLY A 49 2.88 14.07 -2.00
N ARG A 50 2.40 13.96 -0.75
CA ARG A 50 1.80 15.07 0.00
C ARG A 50 2.80 15.92 0.76
N GLN A 51 3.83 15.30 1.33
CA GLN A 51 4.68 15.96 2.34
C GLN A 51 6.11 16.20 1.86
N PHE A 52 6.55 15.58 0.76
CA PHE A 52 7.97 15.60 0.37
C PHE A 52 8.20 16.01 -1.10
N VAL A 53 7.13 16.19 -1.88
CA VAL A 53 7.23 16.72 -3.25
C VAL A 53 7.14 18.25 -3.22
N TYR A 54 8.19 18.92 -3.72
CA TYR A 54 8.32 20.39 -3.79
C TYR A 54 8.71 20.80 -5.23
N PRO A 55 8.32 22.00 -5.74
CA PRO A 55 7.54 23.09 -5.12
C PRO A 55 6.04 22.86 -5.01
N HIS A 56 5.48 21.90 -5.74
CA HIS A 56 4.04 21.67 -5.80
C HIS A 56 3.71 20.25 -5.34
N PRO A 57 3.38 20.06 -4.04
CA PRO A 57 2.89 18.78 -3.56
C PRO A 57 1.62 18.37 -4.29
N TYR A 58 1.44 17.06 -4.53
CA TYR A 58 0.22 16.58 -5.17
C TYR A 58 -1.02 16.88 -4.33
N THR A 59 -2.12 17.21 -4.98
CA THR A 59 -3.41 17.39 -4.33
C THR A 59 -3.99 16.03 -3.91
N LEU A 60 -4.90 16.03 -2.93
CA LEU A 60 -5.61 14.80 -2.54
C LEU A 60 -6.41 14.20 -3.71
N GLY A 61 -6.88 15.04 -4.65
CA GLY A 61 -7.62 14.60 -5.83
C GLY A 61 -6.76 13.83 -6.83
N GLU A 62 -5.56 14.34 -7.13
CA GLU A 62 -4.60 13.66 -8.01
C GLU A 62 -4.18 12.30 -7.43
N LEU A 63 -3.88 12.27 -6.14
CA LEU A 63 -3.49 11.06 -5.45
C LEU A 63 -4.64 10.04 -5.36
N ALA A 64 -5.87 10.51 -5.10
CA ALA A 64 -7.05 9.66 -5.10
C ALA A 64 -7.26 9.01 -6.47
N SER A 65 -7.15 9.80 -7.54
CA SER A 65 -7.28 9.28 -8.90
C SER A 65 -6.18 8.27 -9.24
N ALA A 66 -4.94 8.52 -8.83
CA ALA A 66 -3.81 7.62 -9.11
C ALA A 66 -3.87 6.31 -8.30
N ALA A 67 -4.28 6.39 -7.02
CA ALA A 67 -4.38 5.23 -6.13
C ALA A 67 -5.68 4.42 -6.29
N GLY A 68 -6.63 4.90 -7.11
CA GLY A 68 -7.96 4.28 -7.21
C GLY A 68 -8.77 4.40 -5.93
N MET A 69 -8.55 5.47 -5.15
CA MET A 69 -9.16 5.71 -3.85
C MET A 69 -10.13 6.90 -3.93
N SER A 70 -10.98 7.04 -2.91
CA SER A 70 -11.71 8.29 -2.71
C SER A 70 -10.80 9.34 -2.05
N VAL A 71 -11.09 10.62 -2.25
CA VAL A 71 -10.37 11.73 -1.60
C VAL A 71 -10.39 11.59 -0.06
N SER A 72 -11.53 11.19 0.50
CA SER A 72 -11.66 10.89 1.93
C SER A 72 -10.76 9.72 2.34
N GLY A 73 -10.72 8.67 1.53
CA GLY A 73 -9.85 7.51 1.76
C GLY A 73 -8.37 7.87 1.76
N VAL A 74 -7.92 8.72 0.83
CA VAL A 74 -6.51 9.20 0.82
C VAL A 74 -6.17 9.97 2.08
N ARG A 75 -7.09 10.82 2.56
CA ARG A 75 -6.86 11.65 3.77
C ARG A 75 -6.61 10.81 5.01
N THR A 76 -7.24 9.64 5.12
CA THR A 76 -7.10 8.75 6.28
C THR A 76 -6.16 7.58 6.04
N ALA A 77 -5.68 7.39 4.81
CA ALA A 77 -4.87 6.24 4.43
C ALA A 77 -3.51 6.23 5.11
N TYR A 78 -2.85 7.37 5.27
CA TYR A 78 -1.50 7.47 5.83
C TYR A 78 -1.49 8.41 7.04
N GLY A 79 -0.58 8.17 7.97
CA GLY A 79 -0.46 8.96 9.21
C GLY A 79 0.98 9.40 9.51
N PRO A 80 1.20 9.98 10.71
CA PRO A 80 2.53 10.49 11.11
C PRO A 80 3.64 9.44 11.03
N GLN A 81 3.33 8.19 11.33
CA GLN A 81 4.26 7.06 11.22
C GLN A 81 4.74 6.81 9.78
N ASP A 82 3.86 6.98 8.79
CA ASP A 82 4.20 6.77 7.38
C ASP A 82 5.06 7.93 6.88
N VAL A 83 4.76 9.16 7.32
CA VAL A 83 5.59 10.35 7.07
C VAL A 83 6.99 10.16 7.65
N ALA A 84 7.10 9.69 8.90
CA ALA A 84 8.38 9.41 9.54
C ALA A 84 9.19 8.32 8.80
N LYS A 85 8.53 7.26 8.33
CA LYS A 85 9.16 6.22 7.49
C LYS A 85 9.71 6.80 6.20
N VAL A 86 8.95 7.66 5.52
CA VAL A 86 9.39 8.31 4.29
C VAL A 86 10.57 9.26 4.55
N ALA A 87 10.51 10.06 5.62
CA ALA A 87 11.63 10.93 6.01
C ALA A 87 12.91 10.11 6.26
N ALA A 88 12.81 9.03 7.04
CA ALA A 88 13.94 8.14 7.31
C ALA A 88 14.50 7.46 6.04
N ALA A 89 13.63 7.09 5.09
CA ALA A 89 14.03 6.42 3.86
C ALA A 89 14.64 7.37 2.80
N THR A 90 14.18 8.62 2.77
CA THR A 90 14.56 9.60 1.73
C THR A 90 15.60 10.62 2.20
N GLY A 91 15.74 10.82 3.51
CA GLY A 91 16.55 11.88 4.10
C GLY A 91 15.97 13.29 3.91
N LEU A 92 14.72 13.39 3.43
CA LEU A 92 14.03 14.66 3.24
C LEU A 92 13.26 15.06 4.51
N GLU A 93 13.09 16.36 4.70
CA GLU A 93 12.23 16.91 5.74
C GLU A 93 10.79 17.04 5.21
N PRO A 94 9.77 16.58 5.96
CA PRO A 94 8.38 16.78 5.57
C PRO A 94 8.02 18.26 5.64
N VAL A 95 7.20 18.71 4.68
CA VAL A 95 6.55 20.02 4.78
C VAL A 95 5.60 19.99 5.98
N PRO A 96 5.66 20.95 6.91
CA PRO A 96 4.71 21.00 8.02
C PRO A 96 3.30 21.21 7.46
N SER A 97 2.45 20.19 7.61
CA SER A 97 1.02 20.33 7.31
C SER A 97 0.35 21.11 8.43
N GLU A 98 -0.31 22.24 8.13
CA GLU A 98 -1.08 23.10 9.06
C GLU A 98 -2.30 22.39 9.68
N VAL A 99 -2.13 21.22 10.30
CA VAL A 99 -3.20 20.48 10.98
C VAL A 99 -2.69 19.95 12.31
N GLU A 100 -2.44 20.89 13.23
CA GLU A 100 -2.57 20.68 14.67
C GLU A 100 -3.59 21.70 15.19
N GLU A 101 -4.88 21.34 15.18
CA GLU A 101 -5.90 21.84 16.14
C GLU A 101 -7.26 21.19 15.82
N SER A 102 -7.62 20.15 16.58
CA SER A 102 -8.99 19.76 16.91
C SER A 102 -8.99 18.84 18.11
#